data_AF-A0A819I9W3-F1
#
_entry.id   AF-A0A819I9W3-F1
#
_cell.length_a   1.000
_cell.length_b   1.000
_cell.length_c   1.000
_cell.angle_alpha   90.00
_cell.angle_beta   90.00
_cell.angle_gamma   90.00
#
_symmetry.space_group_name_H-M   'P 1'
#
loop_
_entity.id
_entity.type
_entity.pdbx_description
1 polymer ?
#
loop_
_entity_poly.entity_id
_entity_poly.type
_entity_poly.pdbx_seq_one_letter_code
_entity_poly.pdbx_strand_id
1 'polypeptide(L)'
;MPSHICLSLKTLHCHNRQDFSLKLVTKATAKQYIIDIHSAFDRLIPAHQADYVRCRLLEIFGGMYVDIDIVALQSFKKWYDYLTQYDIVGYSWKPDGDEIGK
;
A
#
# COMPACT_ATOMS: atom_id res chain seq x y z
N MET A 1 -18.52 5.19 -3.81
CA MET A 1 -17.19 5.58 -3.28
C MET A 1 -17.22 7.07 -3.00
N PRO A 2 -16.78 7.55 -1.82
CA PRO A 2 -16.80 8.96 -1.48
C PRO A 2 -15.94 9.82 -2.42
N SER A 3 -16.29 11.09 -2.63
CA SER A 3 -15.63 11.99 -3.59
C SER A 3 -14.14 12.20 -3.30
N HIS A 4 -13.73 12.24 -2.03
CA HIS A 4 -12.32 12.38 -1.65
C HIS A 4 -11.51 11.13 -2.05
N ILE A 5 -12.09 9.93 -1.90
CA ILE A 5 -11.46 8.67 -2.34
C ILE A 5 -11.33 8.64 -3.87
N CYS A 6 -12.35 9.12 -4.60
CA CYS A 6 -12.28 9.24 -6.05
C CYS A 6 -11.17 10.19 -6.49
N LEU A 7 -10.96 11.30 -5.78
CA LEU A 7 -9.85 12.23 -6.03
C LEU A 7 -8.51 11.55 -5.79
N SER A 8 -8.34 10.87 -4.65
CA SER A 8 -7.11 10.14 -4.31
C SER A 8 -6.77 9.10 -5.38
N LEU A 9 -7.72 8.26 -5.79
CA LEU A 9 -7.55 7.31 -6.89
C LEU A 9 -7.13 7.98 -8.20
N LYS A 10 -7.78 9.10 -8.56
CA LYS A 10 -7.45 9.85 -9.77
C LYS A 10 -6.01 10.37 -9.70
N THR A 11 -5.60 10.92 -8.57
CA THR A 11 -4.24 11.45 -8.40
C THR A 11 -3.19 10.34 -8.46
N LEU A 12 -3.42 9.22 -7.78
CA LEU A 12 -2.56 8.03 -7.84
C LEU A 12 -2.39 7.56 -9.29
N HIS A 13 -3.49 7.39 -10.02
CA HIS A 13 -3.45 6.99 -11.43
C HIS A 13 -2.76 8.03 -12.32
N CYS A 14 -3.09 9.31 -12.15
CA CYS A 14 -2.52 10.40 -12.96
C CYS A 14 -1.00 10.50 -12.82
N HIS A 15 -0.46 10.28 -11.64
CA HIS A 15 0.95 10.49 -11.35
C HIS A 15 1.81 9.22 -11.36
N ASN A 16 1.22 8.01 -11.29
CA ASN A 16 1.99 6.77 -11.16
C ASN A 16 1.79 5.75 -12.29
N ARG A 17 0.78 5.91 -13.17
CA ARG A 17 0.45 4.89 -14.20
C ARG A 17 1.57 4.60 -15.22
N GLN A 18 2.54 5.49 -15.36
CA GLN A 18 3.67 5.31 -16.27
C GLN A 18 4.79 4.47 -15.63
N ASP A 19 4.90 4.51 -14.30
CA ASP A 19 6.01 3.89 -13.56
C ASP A 19 5.59 2.59 -12.88
N PHE A 20 4.30 2.40 -12.61
CA PHE A 20 3.77 1.27 -11.85
C PHE A 20 2.53 0.66 -12.48
N SER A 21 2.29 -0.62 -12.22
CA SER A 21 1.00 -1.27 -12.47
C SER A 21 0.08 -1.07 -11.26
N LEU A 22 -0.87 -0.12 -11.36
CA LEU A 22 -1.79 0.15 -10.26
C LEU A 22 -2.90 -0.90 -10.18
N LYS A 23 -3.10 -1.47 -8.99
CA LYS A 23 -4.17 -2.43 -8.69
C LYS A 23 -5.01 -1.93 -7.52
N LEU A 24 -6.31 -1.72 -7.76
CA LEU A 24 -7.26 -1.44 -6.68
C LEU A 24 -7.73 -2.77 -6.07
N VAL A 25 -7.35 -3.00 -4.83
CA VAL A 25 -7.79 -4.17 -4.07
C VAL A 25 -8.96 -3.78 -3.18
N THR A 26 -10.01 -4.58 -3.25
CA THR A 26 -11.22 -4.46 -2.44
C THR A 26 -11.47 -5.79 -1.75
N LYS A 27 -12.38 -5.84 -0.77
CA LYS A 27 -12.79 -7.12 -0.17
C LYS A 27 -13.23 -8.17 -1.21
N ALA A 28 -13.90 -7.74 -2.27
CA ALA A 28 -14.36 -8.62 -3.34
C ALA A 28 -13.23 -9.14 -4.24
N THR A 29 -12.16 -8.36 -4.43
CA THR A 29 -11.04 -8.71 -5.31
C THR A 29 -9.85 -9.30 -4.56
N ALA A 30 -9.75 -9.14 -3.24
CA ALA A 30 -8.63 -9.64 -2.43
C ALA A 30 -8.39 -11.14 -2.62
N LYS A 31 -9.45 -11.96 -2.68
CA LYS A 31 -9.38 -13.41 -2.88
C LYS A 31 -8.84 -13.82 -4.27
N GLN A 32 -8.79 -12.90 -5.23
CA GLN A 32 -8.19 -13.15 -6.54
C GLN A 32 -6.65 -13.10 -6.49
N TYR A 33 -6.10 -12.40 -5.49
CA TYR A 33 -4.66 -12.21 -5.30
C TYR A 33 -4.11 -13.06 -4.15
N ILE A 34 -4.95 -13.38 -3.15
CA ILE A 34 -4.58 -14.16 -1.96
C ILE A 34 -5.39 -15.45 -1.96
N ILE A 35 -4.79 -16.52 -2.49
CA ILE A 35 -5.46 -17.82 -2.72
C ILE A 35 -5.79 -18.52 -1.39
N ASP A 36 -4.95 -18.34 -0.37
CA ASP A 36 -4.98 -19.03 0.92
C ASP A 36 -5.38 -18.08 2.07
N ILE A 37 -6.43 -17.29 1.87
CA ILE A 37 -6.89 -16.34 2.89
C ILE A 37 -7.32 -17.07 4.18
N HIS A 38 -6.76 -16.67 5.32
CA HIS A 38 -7.05 -17.33 6.59
C HIS A 38 -8.54 -17.25 6.94
N SER A 39 -9.11 -18.33 7.47
CA SER A 39 -10.55 -18.46 7.75
C SER A 39 -11.09 -17.40 8.72
N ALA A 40 -10.24 -16.87 9.60
CA ALA A 40 -10.59 -15.79 10.52
C ALA A 40 -10.64 -14.39 9.88
N PHE A 41 -10.23 -14.21 8.63
CA PHE A 41 -10.16 -12.90 7.96
C PHE A 41 -11.49 -12.13 7.99
N ASP A 42 -12.59 -12.83 7.75
CA ASP A 42 -13.92 -12.22 7.75
C ASP A 42 -14.40 -11.80 9.15
N ARG A 43 -13.71 -12.22 10.22
CA ARG A 43 -13.98 -11.82 11.62
C ARG A 43 -13.24 -10.54 12.02
N LEU A 44 -12.29 -10.09 11.21
CA LEU A 44 -11.52 -8.88 11.47
C LEU A 44 -12.34 -7.62 11.14
N ILE A 45 -12.08 -6.53 11.86
CA ILE A 45 -12.58 -5.20 11.49
C ILE A 45 -11.90 -4.73 10.20
N PRO A 46 -12.50 -3.80 9.42
CA PRO A 46 -11.96 -3.38 8.13
C PRO A 46 -10.49 -2.91 8.15
N ALA A 47 -10.08 -2.20 9.21
CA ALA A 47 -8.69 -1.75 9.37
C ALA A 47 -7.72 -2.95 9.44
N HIS A 48 -8.00 -3.93 10.29
CA HIS A 48 -7.18 -5.13 10.41
C HIS A 48 -7.26 -6.02 9.16
N GLN A 49 -8.37 -6.00 8.42
CA GLN A 49 -8.46 -6.66 7.12
C GLN A 49 -7.49 -6.02 6.12
N ALA A 50 -7.41 -4.69 6.09
CA ALA A 50 -6.47 -3.97 5.24
C ALA A 50 -5.01 -4.27 5.63
N ASP A 51 -4.69 -4.32 6.92
CA ASP A 51 -3.35 -4.71 7.41
C ASP A 51 -2.96 -6.12 6.97
N TYR A 52 -3.87 -7.08 7.15
CA TYR A 52 -3.65 -8.46 6.70
C TYR A 52 -3.40 -8.52 5.18
N VAL A 53 -4.26 -7.86 4.40
CA VAL A 53 -4.15 -7.82 2.94
C VAL A 53 -2.84 -7.15 2.50
N ARG A 54 -2.47 -6.03 3.13
CA ARG A 54 -1.20 -5.34 2.88
C ARG A 54 0.00 -6.28 3.06
N CYS A 55 0.09 -6.95 4.20
CA CYS A 55 1.20 -7.86 4.48
C CYS A 55 1.26 -9.01 3.46
N ARG A 56 0.12 -9.65 3.18
CA ARG A 56 0.06 -10.78 2.23
C ARG A 56 0.39 -10.36 0.80
N LEU A 57 -0.11 -9.22 0.33
CA LEU A 57 0.18 -8.75 -1.02
C LEU A 57 1.66 -8.39 -1.18
N LEU A 58 2.26 -7.71 -0.20
CA LEU A 58 3.67 -7.36 -0.22
C LEU A 58 4.58 -8.60 -0.13
N GLU A 59 4.19 -9.61 0.65
CA GLU A 59 4.90 -10.89 0.72
C GLU A 59 4.91 -11.61 -0.64
N ILE A 60 3.76 -11.65 -1.34
CA ILE A 60 3.60 -12.41 -2.59
C ILE A 60 4.21 -11.67 -3.79
N PHE A 61 4.00 -10.35 -3.88
CA PHE A 61 4.31 -9.58 -5.09
C PHE A 61 5.42 -8.54 -4.90
N GLY A 62 5.84 -8.26 -3.66
CA GLY A 62 6.65 -7.08 -3.38
C GLY A 62 5.94 -5.79 -3.76
N GLY A 63 6.70 -4.82 -4.26
CA GLY A 63 6.16 -3.56 -4.76
C GLY A 63 5.78 -2.59 -3.63
N MET A 64 4.66 -1.89 -3.79
CA MET A 64 4.24 -0.83 -2.88
C MET A 64 2.76 -0.94 -2.57
N TYR A 65 2.41 -0.89 -1.28
CA TYR A 65 1.05 -0.71 -0.82
C TYR A 65 0.83 0.76 -0.47
N VAL A 66 -0.29 1.32 -0.90
CA VAL A 66 -0.64 2.72 -0.66
C VAL A 66 -2.07 2.80 -0.14
N ASP A 67 -2.27 3.51 0.96
CA ASP A 67 -3.61 3.79 1.48
C ASP A 67 -4.41 4.62 0.48
N ILE A 68 -5.69 4.30 0.37
CA ILE A 68 -6.54 4.81 -0.71
C ILE A 68 -6.94 6.29 -0.56
N ASP A 69 -6.71 6.85 0.63
CA ASP A 69 -6.96 8.25 0.97
C ASP A 69 -5.74 9.16 0.72
N ILE A 70 -4.62 8.61 0.24
CA ILE A 70 -3.44 9.39 -0.16
C ILE A 70 -3.68 10.17 -1.46
N VAL A 71 -3.31 11.46 -1.43
CA VAL A 71 -3.24 12.30 -2.63
C VAL A 71 -1.82 12.30 -3.17
N ALA A 72 -1.63 11.79 -4.39
CA ALA A 72 -0.34 11.80 -5.06
C ALA A 72 -0.15 13.12 -5.83
N LEU A 73 0.91 13.87 -5.53
CA LEU A 73 1.26 15.11 -6.25
C LEU A 73 2.31 14.89 -7.36
N GLN A 74 3.00 13.76 -7.31
CA GLN A 74 4.05 13.35 -8.25
C GLN A 74 4.19 11.84 -8.23
N SER A 75 4.98 11.30 -9.15
CA SER A 75 5.31 9.87 -9.17
C SER A 75 6.06 9.46 -7.90
N PHE A 76 5.73 8.28 -7.38
CA PHE A 76 6.41 7.66 -6.25
C PHE A 76 7.69 6.93 -6.66
N LYS A 77 8.00 6.87 -7.96
CA LYS A 77 9.18 6.19 -8.51
C LYS A 77 10.47 6.62 -7.82
N LYS A 78 10.64 7.92 -7.58
CA LYS A 78 11.82 8.46 -6.88
C LYS A 78 12.08 7.76 -5.54
N TRP A 79 11.02 7.54 -4.75
CA TRP A 79 11.15 6.91 -3.43
C TRP A 79 11.35 5.40 -3.54
N TYR A 80 10.68 4.77 -4.49
CA TYR A 80 10.85 3.35 -4.77
C TYR A 80 12.28 3.03 -5.23
N ASP A 81 12.88 3.89 -6.06
CA ASP A 81 14.24 3.70 -6.57
C ASP A 81 15.30 3.73 -5.44
N TYR A 82 15.04 4.42 -4.32
CA TYR A 82 15.92 4.38 -3.16
C TYR A 82 15.99 3.01 -2.48
N LEU A 83 14.99 2.14 -2.68
CA LEU A 83 15.02 0.76 -2.17
C LEU A 83 16.10 -0.10 -2.84
N THR A 84 16.74 0.40 -3.91
CA THR A 84 17.93 -0.25 -4.50
C THR A 84 19.19 -0.07 -3.65
N GLN A 85 19.18 0.89 -2.73
CA GLN A 85 20.33 1.25 -1.89
C GLN A 85 20.07 1.06 -0.40
N TYR A 86 18.81 1.11 0.01
CA TYR A 86 18.40 1.05 1.41
C TYR A 86 17.33 -0.02 1.60
N ASP A 87 17.36 -0.72 2.74
CA ASP A 87 16.35 -1.73 3.07
C ASP A 87 14.98 -1.09 3.39
N ILE A 88 15.00 0.13 3.94
CA ILE A 88 13.80 0.88 4.35
C ILE A 88 13.95 2.35 3.95
N VAL A 89 12.91 2.89 3.30
CA VAL A 89 12.79 4.31 2.95
C VAL A 89 11.59 4.89 3.69
N GLY A 90 11.83 5.81 4.63
CA GLY A 90 10.81 6.42 5.48
C GLY A 90 11.16 7.87 5.81
N TYR A 91 10.21 8.61 6.37
CA TYR A 91 10.35 10.05 6.65
C TYR A 91 11.07 10.36 7.98
N SER A 92 11.34 9.36 8.81
CA SER A 92 11.72 9.55 10.21
C SER A 92 13.13 9.06 10.57
N TRP A 93 14.01 8.80 9.59
CA TRP A 93 15.35 8.26 9.86
C TRP A 93 16.07 8.99 11.01
N LYS A 94 16.46 8.21 12.02
CA LYS A 94 17.34 8.63 13.12
C LYS A 94 18.55 7.70 13.20
N PRO A 95 19.73 8.20 13.59
CA PRO A 95 20.93 7.38 13.77
C PRO A 95 20.73 6.19 14.71
N ASP A 96 19.85 6.33 15.71
CA ASP A 96 19.61 5.32 16.75
C ASP A 96 18.40 4.42 16.44
N GLY A 97 17.82 4.55 15.24
CA GLY A 97 16.56 3.91 14.86
C GLY A 97 15.33 4.65 15.38
N ASP A 98 14.20 4.48 14.69
CA ASP A 98 12.91 4.90 15.21
C ASP A 98 12.37 3.85 16.17
N GLU A 99 12.08 4.27 17.41
CA GLU A 99 11.11 3.52 18.22
C GLU A 99 9.75 3.63 17.54
N ILE A 100 9.35 2.57 16.83
CA ILE A 100 8.01 2.45 16.27
C ILE A 100 7.06 2.18 17.45
N GLY A 101 6.31 3.18 17.91
CA GLY A 101 5.19 3.00 18.85
C GLY A 101 5.31 3.69 20.21
N LYS A 102 5.56 5.00 20.23
CA LYS A 102 5.21 5.84 21.39
C LYS A 102 3.90 6.58 21.16
#